data_AF-A0A929DXB3-F1
#
_entry.id   AF-A0A929DXB3-F1
#
_cell.length_a   1.000
_cell.length_b   1.000
_cell.length_c   1.000
_cell.angle_alpha   90.00
_cell.angle_beta   90.00
_cell.angle_gamma   90.00
#
_symmetry.space_group_name_H-M   'P 1'
#
loop_
_entity.id
_entity.type
_entity.pdbx_description
1 polymer ?
#
loop_
_entity_poly.entity_id
_entity_poly.type
_entity_poly.pdbx_seq_one_letter_code
_entity_poly.pdbx_strand_id
1 'polypeptide(L)'
;NTVKAFKGKKVVCGATTADIIARELDVEIEDSLVFEDPELPPVSHMEGIDLVTEGILTITKVTRILKDFSPSYTLGKGPADRIVKLVQQSDEIHFIIGTRVNIAHQDPNLPIDLEIRRTVVKRMARMLEEKFLKEVTIRYI
;
A
#
# COMPACT_ATOMS: atom_id res chain seq x y z
N ASN A 1 -9.48 1.64 -18.25
CA ASN A 1 -8.99 2.84 -17.52
C ASN A 1 -9.52 2.94 -16.08
N THR A 2 -9.41 1.88 -15.27
CA THR A 2 -9.92 1.88 -13.88
C THR A 2 -9.16 2.86 -12.98
N VAL A 3 -7.82 2.95 -13.12
CA VAL A 3 -6.98 3.86 -12.32
C VAL A 3 -7.24 5.34 -12.64
N LYS A 4 -7.33 5.69 -13.93
CA LYS A 4 -7.65 7.07 -14.36
C LYS A 4 -9.09 7.47 -14.00
N ALA A 5 -10.04 6.54 -14.08
CA ALA A 5 -11.46 6.82 -13.83
C ALA A 5 -11.85 6.82 -12.33
N PHE A 6 -11.01 6.26 -11.44
CA PHE A 6 -11.30 6.22 -10.01
C PHE A 6 -11.23 7.64 -9.41
N LYS A 7 -12.33 8.07 -8.80
CA LYS A 7 -12.51 9.44 -8.28
C LYS A 7 -11.99 9.65 -6.85
N GLY A 8 -11.52 8.59 -6.19
CA GLY A 8 -10.95 8.65 -4.84
C GLY A 8 -9.43 8.76 -4.82
N LYS A 9 -8.87 8.73 -3.61
CA LYS A 9 -7.42 8.71 -3.39
C LYS A 9 -6.80 7.39 -3.86
N LYS A 10 -5.67 7.48 -4.55
CA LYS A 10 -4.98 6.35 -5.18
C LYS A 10 -3.60 6.16 -4.56
N VAL A 11 -3.39 4.98 -3.99
CA VAL A 11 -2.09 4.57 -3.43
C VAL A 11 -1.58 3.36 -4.21
N VAL A 12 -0.32 3.41 -4.61
CA VAL A 12 0.38 2.27 -5.22
C VAL A 12 1.50 1.83 -4.28
N CYS A 13 1.42 0.59 -3.83
CA CYS A 13 2.45 -0.03 -3.00
C CYS A 13 3.20 -1.09 -3.81
N GLY A 14 4.50 -0.86 -4.04
CA GLY A 14 5.43 -1.80 -4.67
C GLY A 14 5.97 -1.33 -6.01
N ALA A 15 7.30 -1.40 -6.18
CA ALA A 15 8.02 -0.94 -7.37
C ALA A 15 7.49 -1.57 -8.68
N THR A 16 7.44 -2.91 -8.75
CA THR A 16 6.92 -3.59 -9.95
C THR A 16 5.47 -3.19 -10.28
N THR A 17 4.64 -2.96 -9.26
CA THR A 17 3.27 -2.48 -9.48
C THR A 17 3.30 -1.05 -10.05
N ALA A 18 4.13 -0.19 -9.49
CA ALA A 18 4.30 1.18 -9.97
C ALA A 18 4.79 1.20 -11.42
N ASP A 19 5.80 0.40 -11.78
CA ASP A 19 6.33 0.31 -13.15
C ASP A 19 5.26 -0.14 -14.16
N ILE A 20 4.42 -1.11 -13.77
CA ILE A 20 3.30 -1.56 -14.60
C ILE A 20 2.31 -0.40 -14.80
N ILE A 21 1.92 0.29 -13.74
CA ILE A 21 0.97 1.41 -13.85
C ILE A 21 1.56 2.55 -14.68
N ALA A 22 2.83 2.92 -14.46
CA ALA A 22 3.53 3.93 -15.24
C ALA A 22 3.50 3.62 -16.73
N ARG A 23 3.89 2.39 -17.10
CA ARG A 23 3.86 1.92 -18.50
C ARG A 23 2.46 1.97 -19.11
N GLU A 24 1.44 1.48 -18.39
CA GLU A 24 0.07 1.42 -18.92
C GLU A 24 -0.61 2.80 -18.97
N LEU A 25 -0.14 3.75 -18.18
CA LEU A 25 -0.67 5.12 -18.16
C LEU A 25 0.12 6.10 -19.03
N ASP A 26 1.29 5.67 -19.53
CA ASP A 26 2.27 6.46 -20.28
C ASP A 26 2.76 7.68 -19.47
N VAL A 27 3.23 7.42 -18.25
CA VAL A 27 3.74 8.42 -17.30
C VAL A 27 5.04 7.97 -16.66
N GLU A 28 5.84 8.92 -16.17
CA GLU A 28 7.11 8.64 -15.49
C GLU A 28 6.94 8.51 -13.96
N ILE A 29 7.90 7.85 -13.32
CA ILE A 29 8.03 7.76 -11.86
C ILE A 29 9.24 8.58 -11.45
N GLU A 30 9.05 9.49 -10.49
CA GLU A 30 10.12 10.27 -9.87
C GLU A 30 10.31 9.84 -8.43
N ASP A 31 11.49 9.32 -8.10
CA ASP A 31 11.81 8.90 -6.74
C ASP A 31 12.20 10.09 -5.85
N SER A 32 11.61 10.17 -4.66
CA SER A 32 12.07 11.12 -3.65
C SER A 32 13.36 10.62 -3.00
N LEU A 33 14.26 11.55 -2.67
CA LEU A 33 15.46 11.27 -1.87
C LEU A 33 15.27 11.63 -0.38
N VAL A 34 14.05 11.96 0.03
CA VAL A 34 13.74 12.41 1.39
C VAL A 34 13.28 11.23 2.25
N PHE A 35 14.10 10.87 3.24
CA PHE A 35 13.82 9.81 4.20
C PHE A 35 13.08 10.37 5.42
N GLU A 36 11.76 10.24 5.42
CA GLU A 36 10.89 10.65 6.54
C GLU A 36 10.65 9.53 7.56
N ASP A 37 11.09 8.31 7.25
CA ASP A 37 10.88 7.11 8.05
C ASP A 37 12.18 6.29 8.09
N PRO A 38 12.72 5.93 9.27
CA PRO A 38 13.95 5.16 9.37
C PRO A 38 13.78 3.68 8.99
N GLU A 39 12.55 3.15 8.96
CA GLU A 39 12.27 1.74 8.65
C GLU A 39 11.81 1.54 7.19
N LEU A 40 11.45 2.61 6.47
CA LEU A 40 10.88 2.53 5.13
C LEU A 40 11.67 3.34 4.10
N PRO A 41 11.74 2.87 2.84
CA PRO A 41 12.23 3.69 1.73
C PRO A 41 11.41 4.98 1.56
N PRO A 42 11.98 5.99 0.88
CA PRO A 42 11.24 7.20 0.53
C PRO A 42 10.08 6.88 -0.42
N VAL A 43 9.16 7.83 -0.53
CA VAL A 43 8.03 7.74 -1.48
C VAL A 43 8.51 8.05 -2.90
N SER A 44 7.73 7.61 -3.89
CA SER A 44 7.88 8.07 -5.28
C SER A 44 6.66 8.89 -5.69
N HIS A 45 6.81 9.63 -6.77
CA HIS A 45 5.79 10.47 -7.37
C HIS A 45 5.44 9.94 -8.77
N MET A 46 4.15 9.93 -9.09
CA MET A 46 3.64 9.48 -10.38
C MET A 46 2.37 10.27 -10.69
N GLU A 47 2.26 10.81 -11.90
CA GLU A 47 1.09 11.59 -12.28
C GLU A 47 -0.20 10.77 -12.15
N GLY A 48 -1.20 11.36 -11.50
CA GLY A 48 -2.51 10.72 -11.29
C GLY A 48 -2.57 9.70 -10.15
N ILE A 49 -1.49 9.52 -9.38
CA ILE A 49 -1.44 8.71 -8.15
C ILE A 49 -1.08 9.61 -6.95
N ASP A 50 -1.83 9.52 -5.85
CA ASP A 50 -1.64 10.39 -4.69
C ASP A 50 -0.43 10.01 -3.83
N LEU A 51 -0.04 8.73 -3.87
CA LEU A 51 1.08 8.20 -3.09
C LEU A 51 1.63 6.92 -3.72
N VAL A 52 2.92 6.89 -4.02
CA VAL A 52 3.65 5.67 -4.41
C VAL A 52 4.65 5.32 -3.32
N THR A 53 4.66 4.06 -2.88
CA THR A 53 5.51 3.58 -1.78
C THR A 53 6.13 2.23 -2.12
N GLU A 54 7.05 1.77 -1.27
CA GLU A 54 7.42 0.35 -1.22
C GLU A 54 6.15 -0.51 -0.97
N GLY A 55 6.18 -1.77 -1.42
CA GLY A 55 5.11 -2.74 -1.27
C GLY A 55 4.93 -3.26 0.16
N ILE A 56 5.51 -4.42 0.44
CA ILE A 56 5.10 -5.23 1.59
C ILE A 56 5.59 -4.67 2.92
N LEU A 57 6.74 -4.00 2.97
CA LEU A 57 7.28 -3.38 4.19
C LEU A 57 6.35 -2.25 4.62
N THR A 58 5.96 -1.39 3.69
CA THR A 58 5.04 -0.29 3.96
C THR A 58 3.71 -0.82 4.49
N ILE A 59 3.08 -1.77 3.80
CA ILE A 59 1.79 -2.34 4.19
C ILE A 59 1.87 -3.06 5.55
N THR A 60 2.98 -3.73 5.83
CA THR A 60 3.23 -4.36 7.14
C THR A 60 3.31 -3.31 8.24
N LYS A 61 4.02 -2.21 8.02
CA LYS A 61 4.11 -1.10 8.99
C LYS A 61 2.76 -0.40 9.17
N VAL A 62 1.98 -0.17 8.10
CA VAL A 62 0.60 0.35 8.19
C VAL A 62 -0.26 -0.55 9.08
N THR A 63 -0.18 -1.86 8.88
CA THR A 63 -0.91 -2.84 9.69
C THR A 63 -0.51 -2.74 11.18
N ARG A 64 0.78 -2.58 11.49
CA ARG A 64 1.26 -2.34 12.87
C ARG A 64 0.69 -1.05 13.45
N ILE A 65 0.74 0.06 12.70
CA ILE A 65 0.20 1.36 13.13
C ILE A 65 -1.30 1.24 13.41
N LEU A 66 -2.10 0.67 12.49
CA LEU A 66 -3.56 0.53 12.66
C LEU A 66 -3.94 -0.32 13.88
N LYS A 67 -3.16 -1.38 14.16
CA LYS A 67 -3.36 -2.22 15.34
C LYS A 67 -3.23 -1.41 16.62
N ASP A 68 -2.17 -0.62 16.73
CA ASP A 68 -1.86 0.17 17.93
C ASP A 68 -2.53 1.55 17.94
N PHE A 69 -3.20 1.93 16.85
CA PHE A 69 -3.81 3.24 16.68
C PHE A 69 -4.88 3.52 17.74
N SER A 70 -4.85 4.72 18.29
CA SER A 70 -5.81 5.23 19.27
C SER A 70 -5.96 6.75 19.07
N PRO A 71 -6.95 7.40 19.69
CA PRO A 71 -7.10 8.86 19.59
C PRO A 71 -5.88 9.66 20.04
N SER A 72 -5.02 9.10 20.89
CA SER A 72 -3.76 9.73 21.33
C SER A 72 -2.55 9.37 20.49
N TYR A 73 -2.70 8.48 19.50
CA TYR A 73 -1.60 8.07 18.62
C TYR A 73 -1.18 9.23 17.73
N THR A 74 0.09 9.63 17.81
CA THR A 74 0.65 10.68 16.95
C THR A 74 1.30 10.07 15.73
N LEU A 75 0.70 10.30 14.56
CA LEU A 75 1.25 9.86 13.27
C LEU A 75 2.45 10.70 12.88
N GLY A 76 3.48 10.02 12.36
CA GLY A 76 4.64 10.65 11.76
C GLY A 76 4.35 11.24 10.37
N LYS A 77 5.43 11.39 9.60
CA LYS A 77 5.39 11.86 8.20
C LYS A 77 5.72 10.75 7.20
N GLY A 78 6.10 9.56 7.68
CA GLY A 78 6.54 8.45 6.86
C GLY A 78 5.48 7.93 5.89
N PRO A 79 5.88 7.09 4.91
CA PRO A 79 4.97 6.53 3.92
C PRO A 79 3.77 5.80 4.55
N ALA A 80 4.01 5.00 5.60
CA ALA A 80 2.96 4.28 6.30
C ALA A 80 2.00 5.23 7.05
N ASP A 81 2.51 6.26 7.71
CA ASP A 81 1.70 7.27 8.38
C ASP A 81 0.78 8.00 7.39
N ARG A 82 1.30 8.33 6.20
CA ARG A 82 0.51 8.95 5.12
C ARG A 82 -0.62 8.04 4.65
N ILE A 83 -0.38 6.74 4.50
CA ILE A 83 -1.45 5.78 4.16
C ILE A 83 -2.50 5.75 5.26
N VAL A 84 -2.11 5.71 6.53
CA VAL A 84 -3.06 5.72 7.66
C VAL A 84 -3.91 7.00 7.66
N LYS A 85 -3.33 8.16 7.34
CA LYS A 85 -4.08 9.42 7.17
C LYS A 85 -5.11 9.33 6.05
N LEU A 86 -4.73 8.81 4.88
CA LEU A 86 -5.65 8.64 3.74
C LEU A 86 -6.80 7.67 4.08
N VAL A 87 -6.48 6.58 4.76
CA VAL A 87 -7.45 5.58 5.23
C VAL A 87 -8.45 6.17 6.22
N GLN A 88 -8.02 7.03 7.15
CA GLN A 88 -8.93 7.69 8.07
C GLN A 88 -9.91 8.64 7.36
N GLN A 89 -9.43 9.30 6.30
CA GLN A 89 -10.18 10.24 5.47
C GLN A 89 -11.07 9.58 4.41
N SER A 90 -11.12 8.25 4.36
CA SER A 90 -11.89 7.48 3.38
C SER A 90 -12.92 6.60 4.07
N ASP A 91 -14.13 6.50 3.54
CA ASP A 91 -15.19 5.62 4.06
C ASP A 91 -15.16 4.24 3.40
N GLU A 92 -14.90 4.22 2.08
CA GLU A 92 -14.74 3.02 1.26
C GLU A 92 -13.28 2.83 0.85
N ILE A 93 -12.78 1.60 0.97
CA ILE A 93 -11.39 1.24 0.67
C ILE A 93 -11.36 0.02 -0.25
N HIS A 94 -10.83 0.20 -1.46
CA HIS A 94 -10.69 -0.88 -2.44
C HIS A 94 -9.24 -1.33 -2.55
N PHE A 95 -8.96 -2.55 -2.08
CA PHE A 95 -7.68 -3.21 -2.32
C PHE A 95 -7.70 -3.93 -3.67
N ILE A 96 -6.70 -3.65 -4.50
CA ILE A 96 -6.40 -4.41 -5.71
C ILE A 96 -5.03 -5.05 -5.52
N ILE A 97 -4.98 -6.38 -5.48
CA ILE A 97 -3.80 -7.12 -5.07
C ILE A 97 -3.33 -8.00 -6.23
N GLY A 98 -2.15 -7.68 -6.77
CA GLY A 98 -1.48 -8.53 -7.75
C GLY A 98 -1.07 -9.88 -7.15
N THR A 99 -1.34 -10.95 -7.87
CA THR A 99 -1.12 -12.34 -7.45
C THR A 99 0.09 -13.01 -8.11
N ARG A 100 0.81 -12.29 -8.98
CA ARG A 100 1.99 -12.82 -9.66
C ARG A 100 3.06 -13.22 -8.65
N VAL A 101 3.49 -14.48 -8.73
CA VAL A 101 4.65 -15.02 -8.00
C VAL A 101 5.91 -14.39 -8.59
N ASN A 102 6.76 -13.81 -7.75
CA ASN A 102 8.06 -13.33 -8.19
C ASN A 102 8.97 -14.55 -8.47
N ILE A 103 9.32 -14.77 -9.75
CA ILE A 103 10.08 -15.94 -10.23
C ILE A 103 11.53 -15.92 -9.72
N ALA A 104 12.06 -14.77 -9.29
CA ALA A 104 13.39 -14.64 -8.69
C ALA A 104 13.56 -15.38 -7.34
N HIS A 105 12.48 -15.98 -6.80
CA HIS A 105 12.47 -16.69 -5.51
C HIS A 105 12.06 -18.17 -5.67
N GLN A 106 12.61 -18.87 -6.67
CA GLN A 106 12.56 -20.35 -6.75
C GLN A 106 13.54 -21.04 -5.77
N ASP A 107 13.95 -20.37 -4.70
CA ASP A 107 14.63 -21.02 -3.58
C ASP A 107 13.56 -21.58 -2.62
N PRO A 108 13.41 -22.90 -2.47
CA PRO A 108 12.45 -23.50 -1.55
C PRO A 108 12.72 -23.16 -0.07
N ASN A 109 13.84 -22.51 0.26
CA ASN A 109 14.15 -21.99 1.59
C ASN A 109 13.75 -20.53 1.82
N LEU A 110 13.30 -19.81 0.77
CA LEU A 110 12.79 -18.45 0.91
C LEU A 110 11.32 -18.48 1.36
N PRO A 111 10.90 -17.65 2.33
CA PRO A 111 9.53 -17.68 2.81
C PRO A 111 8.59 -17.18 1.70
N ILE A 112 7.62 -18.01 1.30
CA ILE A 112 6.15 -17.78 1.34
C ILE A 112 5.64 -16.30 1.15
N ASP A 113 6.35 -15.43 0.43
CA ASP A 113 6.09 -13.97 0.39
C ASP A 113 4.72 -13.57 -0.18
N LEU A 114 4.16 -14.39 -1.07
CA LEU A 114 2.81 -14.18 -1.60
C LEU A 114 1.71 -14.46 -0.57
N GLU A 115 1.87 -15.52 0.21
CA GLU A 115 0.93 -15.83 1.29
C GLU A 115 1.05 -14.77 2.39
N ILE A 116 2.26 -14.25 2.62
CA ILE A 116 2.50 -13.12 3.52
C ILE A 116 1.72 -11.88 3.05
N ARG A 117 1.85 -11.47 1.78
CA ARG A 117 1.12 -10.29 1.26
C ARG A 117 -0.40 -10.44 1.38
N ARG A 118 -0.96 -11.57 0.97
CA ARG A 118 -2.40 -11.84 1.09
C ARG A 118 -2.84 -11.82 2.56
N THR A 119 -2.05 -12.41 3.44
CA THR A 119 -2.33 -12.47 4.87
C THR A 119 -2.28 -11.09 5.52
N VAL A 120 -1.26 -10.29 5.22
CA VAL A 120 -1.11 -8.94 5.77
C VAL A 120 -2.26 -8.05 5.30
N VAL A 121 -2.61 -8.06 4.01
CA VAL A 121 -3.73 -7.24 3.52
C VAL A 121 -5.07 -7.70 4.10
N LYS A 122 -5.31 -9.02 4.24
CA LYS A 122 -6.51 -9.52 4.92
C LYS A 122 -6.60 -9.08 6.37
N ARG A 123 -5.47 -9.10 7.10
CA ARG A 123 -5.41 -8.59 8.49
C ARG A 123 -5.69 -7.09 8.54
N MET A 124 -5.10 -6.31 7.62
CA MET A 124 -5.36 -4.88 7.51
C MET A 124 -6.84 -4.62 7.23
N ALA A 125 -7.42 -5.26 6.21
CA ALA A 125 -8.83 -5.13 5.85
C ALA A 125 -9.75 -5.40 7.04
N ARG A 126 -9.53 -6.52 7.74
CA ARG A 126 -10.30 -6.88 8.93
C ARG A 126 -10.25 -5.79 10.00
N MET A 127 -9.07 -5.21 10.28
CA MET A 127 -8.97 -4.12 11.24
C MET A 127 -9.71 -2.87 10.77
N LEU A 128 -9.66 -2.55 9.48
CA LEU A 128 -10.37 -1.41 8.91
C LEU A 128 -11.89 -1.57 9.03
N GLU A 129 -12.41 -2.76 8.80
CA GLU A 129 -13.82 -3.09 8.96
C GLU A 129 -14.23 -3.08 10.45
N GLU A 130 -13.51 -3.81 11.31
CA GLU A 130 -13.92 -4.05 12.71
C GLU A 130 -13.63 -2.86 13.63
N LYS A 131 -12.47 -2.21 13.49
CA LYS A 131 -12.00 -1.15 14.41
C LYS A 131 -12.30 0.25 13.89
N PHE A 132 -12.26 0.43 12.57
CA PHE A 132 -12.43 1.74 11.93
C PHE A 132 -13.76 1.89 11.19
N LEU A 133 -14.60 0.83 11.16
CA LEU A 133 -15.93 0.81 10.56
C LEU A 133 -15.92 1.26 9.09
N LYS A 134 -14.89 0.86 8.35
CA LYS A 134 -14.73 1.15 6.91
C LYS A 134 -15.34 0.05 6.06
N GLU A 135 -15.88 0.41 4.91
CA GLU A 135 -16.28 -0.56 3.90
C GLU A 135 -15.07 -0.99 3.07
N VAL A 136 -14.72 -2.27 3.11
CA VAL A 136 -13.52 -2.77 2.43
C VAL A 136 -13.89 -3.76 1.34
N THR A 137 -13.35 -3.55 0.14
CA THR A 137 -13.43 -4.52 -0.96
C THR A 137 -12.03 -5.00 -1.32
N ILE A 138 -11.85 -6.31 -1.45
CA ILE A 138 -10.59 -6.90 -1.91
C ILE A 138 -10.80 -7.58 -3.25
N ARG A 139 -9.99 -7.22 -4.25
CA ARG A 139 -9.91 -7.88 -5.55
C ARG A 139 -8.49 -8.39 -5.80
N TYR A 140 -8.40 -9.64 -6.23
CA TYR A 140 -7.15 -10.26 -6.66
C TYR A 140 -7.05 -10.22 -8.19
N ILE A 141 -5.88 -9.84 -8.72
CA ILE A 141 -5.60 -9.75 -10.15
C ILE A 141 -4.28 -10.44 -10.52
#